data_AF-A0A231RIK7-F1
#
_entry.id   AF-A0A231RIK7-F1
#
_cell.length_a   1.000
_cell.length_b   1.000
_cell.length_c   1.000
_cell.angle_alpha   90.00
_cell.angle_beta   90.00
_cell.angle_gamma   90.00
#
_symmetry.space_group_name_H-M   'P 1'
#
loop_
_entity.id
_entity.type
_entity.pdbx_description
1 polymer ?
#
loop_
_entity_poly.entity_id
_entity_poly.type
_entity_poly.pdbx_seq_one_letter_code
_entity_poly.pdbx_strand_id
1 'polypeptide(L)'
;MEWFKKRASSAVLPLENQALIADIRRAEQEWKNAEWRFQHALGEDHVDYAIFCLEAAEKKLGMLLKQAKGKWGESADFVKEVREAK
;
A
#
# COMPACT_ATOMS: atom_id res chain seq x y z
N MET A 1 20.63 -24.77 23.80
CA MET A 1 20.83 -23.49 23.08
C MET A 1 19.56 -23.19 22.29
N GLU A 2 18.64 -22.40 22.83
CA GLU A 2 17.36 -22.09 22.18
C GLU A 2 17.06 -20.59 22.40
N TRP A 3 17.81 -19.70 21.72
CA TRP A 3 17.64 -18.24 21.88
C TRP A 3 17.02 -17.54 20.67
N PHE A 4 16.57 -18.29 19.65
CA PHE A 4 16.12 -17.73 18.36
C PHE A 4 14.64 -17.96 18.00
N LYS A 5 13.75 -18.13 18.98
CA LYS A 5 12.28 -18.15 18.72
C LYS A 5 11.56 -17.00 19.39
N LYS A 6 11.95 -15.77 19.08
CA LYS A 6 11.16 -14.59 19.47
C LYS A 6 11.15 -13.52 18.39
N ARG A 7 10.43 -13.79 17.30
CA ARG A 7 9.91 -12.75 16.40
C ARG A 7 8.71 -13.26 15.59
N ALA A 8 7.73 -13.81 16.29
CA ALA A 8 6.35 -13.81 15.81
C ALA A 8 5.51 -13.17 16.91
N SER A 9 5.78 -11.90 17.21
CA SER A 9 4.75 -11.08 17.84
C SER A 9 3.74 -10.82 16.74
N SER A 10 2.59 -11.51 16.76
CA SER A 10 1.42 -11.07 16.02
C SER A 10 0.93 -9.78 16.69
N ALA A 11 1.68 -8.68 16.52
CA ALA A 11 1.21 -7.38 16.92
C ALA A 11 -0.01 -7.10 16.04
N VAL A 12 -1.20 -7.25 16.64
CA VAL A 12 -2.46 -6.89 16.00
C VAL A 12 -2.34 -5.41 15.66
N LEU A 13 -2.19 -5.11 14.36
CA LEU A 13 -2.16 -3.73 13.92
C LEU A 13 -3.52 -3.09 14.26
N PRO A 14 -3.55 -1.79 14.60
CA PRO A 14 -4.81 -1.06 14.76
C PRO A 14 -5.75 -1.33 13.57
N LEU A 15 -7.06 -1.45 13.81
CA LEU A 15 -8.06 -1.76 12.78
C LEU A 15 -7.94 -0.84 11.56
N GLU A 16 -7.67 0.44 11.80
CA GLU A 16 -7.47 1.43 10.74
C GLU A 16 -6.24 1.14 9.86
N ASN A 17 -5.16 0.61 10.44
CA ASN A 17 -3.99 0.18 9.68
C ASN A 17 -4.30 -1.09 8.86
N GLN A 18 -5.12 -2.00 9.40
CA GLN A 18 -5.54 -3.19 8.66
C GLN A 18 -6.41 -2.83 7.46
N ALA A 19 -7.35 -1.89 7.64
CA ALA A 19 -8.20 -1.38 6.57
C ALA A 19 -7.35 -0.71 5.48
N LEU A 20 -6.42 0.16 5.86
CA LEU A 20 -5.52 0.81 4.91
C LEU A 20 -4.64 -0.19 4.14
N ILE A 21 -4.12 -1.22 4.81
CA ILE A 21 -3.37 -2.31 4.15
C ILE A 21 -4.26 -3.06 3.16
N ALA A 22 -5.50 -3.36 3.54
CA ALA A 22 -6.45 -4.03 2.65
C ALA A 22 -6.78 -3.18 1.41
N ASP A 23 -6.95 -1.87 1.59
CA ASP A 23 -7.20 -0.93 0.50
C ASP A 23 -6.00 -0.78 -0.43
N ILE A 24 -4.77 -0.74 0.10
CA ILE A 24 -3.53 -0.75 -0.70
C ILE A 24 -3.48 -2.02 -1.55
N ARG A 25 -3.70 -3.20 -0.96
CA ARG A 25 -3.70 -4.47 -1.70
C ARG A 25 -4.75 -4.52 -2.80
N ARG A 26 -5.95 -3.97 -2.53
CA ARG A 26 -7.00 -3.86 -3.54
C ARG A 26 -6.56 -2.93 -4.68
N ALA A 27 -6.00 -1.77 -4.37
CA ALA A 27 -5.50 -0.83 -5.38
C ALA A 27 -4.35 -1.41 -6.20
N GLU A 28 -3.44 -2.20 -5.61
CA GLU A 28 -2.39 -2.92 -6.34
C GLU A 28 -2.98 -3.93 -7.33
N GLN A 29 -4.02 -4.66 -6.92
CA GLN A 29 -4.70 -5.60 -7.81
C GLN A 29 -5.43 -4.89 -8.95
N GLU A 30 -6.10 -3.77 -8.67
CA GLU A 30 -6.73 -2.90 -9.67
C GLU A 30 -5.69 -2.37 -10.67
N TRP A 31 -4.52 -1.92 -10.19
CA TRP A 31 -3.42 -1.46 -11.03
C TRP A 31 -2.90 -2.57 -11.96
N LYS A 32 -2.59 -3.76 -11.43
CA LYS A 32 -2.17 -4.92 -12.25
C LYS A 32 -3.21 -5.29 -13.30
N ASN A 33 -4.49 -5.22 -12.93
CA ASN A 33 -5.61 -5.50 -13.83
C ASN A 33 -5.73 -4.44 -14.95
N ALA A 34 -5.46 -3.18 -14.65
CA ALA A 34 -5.45 -2.09 -15.62
C ALA A 34 -4.22 -2.17 -16.54
N GLU A 35 -3.05 -2.50 -15.99
CA GLU A 35 -1.82 -2.74 -16.76
C GLU A 35 -2.03 -3.89 -17.76
N TRP A 36 -2.60 -5.02 -17.31
CA TRP A 36 -2.92 -6.12 -18.20
C TRP A 36 -3.89 -5.70 -19.32
N ARG A 37 -4.92 -4.90 -19.01
CA ARG A 37 -5.85 -4.38 -20.03
C ARG A 37 -5.14 -3.50 -21.05
N PHE A 38 -4.25 -2.62 -20.60
CA PHE A 38 -3.47 -1.75 -21.47
C PHE A 38 -2.59 -2.56 -22.42
N GLN A 39 -1.90 -3.59 -21.91
CA GLN A 39 -1.04 -4.47 -22.73
C GLN A 39 -1.81 -5.29 -23.79
N HIS A 40 -3.11 -5.53 -23.59
CA HIS A 40 -3.93 -6.37 -24.47
C HIS A 40 -5.04 -5.57 -25.20
N ALA A 41 -5.07 -4.25 -25.06
CA ALA A 41 -6.07 -3.41 -25.71
C ALA A 41 -5.86 -3.42 -27.23
N LEU A 42 -6.93 -3.69 -27.98
CA LEU A 42 -6.95 -3.67 -29.44
C LEU A 42 -7.96 -2.63 -29.94
N GLY A 43 -7.52 -1.73 -30.82
CA GLY A 43 -8.33 -0.61 -31.30
C GLY A 43 -8.16 0.64 -30.44
N GLU A 44 -8.25 1.81 -31.07
CA GLU A 44 -7.88 3.12 -30.51
C GLU A 44 -8.70 3.46 -29.25
N ASP A 45 -10.03 3.31 -29.29
CA ASP A 45 -10.91 3.57 -28.14
C ASP A 45 -10.63 2.67 -26.92
N HIS A 46 -10.22 1.41 -27.16
CA HIS A 46 -9.88 0.49 -26.07
C HIS A 46 -8.53 0.83 -25.44
N VAL A 47 -7.59 1.37 -26.22
CA VAL A 47 -6.30 1.84 -25.71
C VAL A 47 -6.50 3.07 -24.83
N ASP A 48 -7.27 4.06 -25.28
CA ASP A 48 -7.56 5.27 -24.50
C ASP A 48 -8.25 4.95 -23.17
N TYR A 49 -9.25 4.08 -23.21
CA TYR A 49 -9.91 3.60 -22.00
C TYR A 49 -8.93 2.88 -21.05
N ALA A 50 -8.04 2.05 -21.59
CA ALA A 50 -7.06 1.33 -20.78
C ALA A 50 -6.02 2.27 -20.15
N ILE A 51 -5.56 3.29 -20.88
CA ILE A 51 -4.68 4.35 -20.35
C ILE A 51 -5.38 5.08 -19.21
N PHE A 52 -6.61 5.53 -19.42
CA PHE A 52 -7.38 6.22 -18.38
C PHE A 52 -7.52 5.38 -17.10
N CYS A 53 -7.87 4.09 -17.24
CA CYS A 53 -7.95 3.18 -16.10
C CYS A 53 -6.62 2.98 -15.40
N LEU A 54 -5.52 2.85 -16.14
CA LEU A 54 -4.19 2.66 -15.59
C LEU A 54 -3.75 3.87 -14.77
N GLU A 55 -3.87 5.08 -15.34
CA GLU A 55 -3.54 6.32 -14.63
C GLU A 55 -4.37 6.51 -13.35
N ALA A 56 -5.67 6.19 -13.40
CA ALA A 56 -6.55 6.30 -12.25
C ALA A 56 -6.13 5.34 -11.12
N ALA A 57 -5.79 4.09 -11.49
CA ALA A 57 -5.31 3.09 -10.54
C ALA A 57 -3.95 3.49 -9.92
N GLU A 58 -3.03 4.03 -10.72
CA GLU A 58 -1.74 4.53 -10.23
C GLU A 58 -1.90 5.68 -9.25
N LYS A 59 -2.72 6.68 -9.61
CA LYS A 59 -3.01 7.82 -8.74
C LYS A 59 -3.62 7.36 -7.41
N LYS A 60 -4.59 6.43 -7.46
CA LYS A 60 -5.21 5.84 -6.26
C LYS A 60 -4.20 5.12 -5.37
N LEU A 61 -3.38 4.23 -5.95
CA LEU A 61 -2.35 3.50 -5.20
C LEU A 61 -1.34 4.45 -4.59
N GLY A 62 -0.87 5.45 -5.35
CA GLY A 62 0.07 6.47 -4.87
C GLY A 62 -0.47 7.28 -3.69
N MET A 63 -1.75 7.65 -3.70
CA MET A 63 -2.39 8.33 -2.57
C MET A 63 -2.43 7.45 -1.31
N LEU A 64 -2.81 6.18 -1.45
CA LEU A 64 -2.87 5.24 -0.32
C LEU A 64 -1.48 4.97 0.28
N LEU A 65 -0.45 4.83 -0.55
CA LEU A 65 0.93 4.66 -0.10
C LEU A 65 1.45 5.91 0.63
N LYS A 66 1.10 7.11 0.16
CA LYS A 66 1.43 8.36 0.88
C LYS A 66 0.74 8.42 2.25
N GLN A 67 -0.54 8.03 2.34
CA GLN A 67 -1.25 7.96 3.62
C GLN A 67 -0.61 6.97 4.58
N ALA A 68 -0.24 5.78 4.10
CA ALA A 68 0.46 4.78 4.91
C ALA A 68 1.81 5.28 5.40
N LYS A 69 2.59 5.92 4.53
CA LYS A 69 3.88 6.53 4.89
C LYS A 69 3.72 7.60 5.98
N GLY A 70 2.69 8.45 5.90
CA GLY A 70 2.39 9.44 6.93
C GLY A 70 2.12 8.76 8.29
N LYS A 71 1.13 7.87 8.33
CA LYS A 71 0.72 7.17 9.56
C LYS A 71 1.83 6.35 10.21
N TRP A 72 2.61 5.63 9.41
CA TRP A 72 3.70 4.80 9.91
C TRP A 72 4.97 5.60 10.22
N GLY A 73 5.21 6.70 9.50
CA GLY A 73 6.28 7.66 9.78
C GLY A 73 6.09 8.33 11.14
N GLU A 74 4.89 8.87 11.40
CA GLU A 74 4.52 9.45 12.70
C GLU A 74 4.71 8.46 13.86
N SER A 75 4.31 7.20 13.66
CA SER A 75 4.52 6.13 14.65
C SER A 75 6.01 5.85 14.91
N ALA A 76 6.87 5.93 13.88
CA ALA A 76 8.30 5.69 14.02
C ALA A 76 9.03 6.85 14.71
N ASP A 77 8.60 8.09 14.44
CA ASP A 77 9.18 9.29 15.04
C ASP A 77 8.81 9.41 16.52
N PHE A 78 7.55 9.11 16.88
CA PHE A 78 7.13 9.01 18.28
C PHE A 78 7.96 8.00 19.09
N VAL A 79 8.25 6.82 18.52
CA VAL A 79 9.05 5.80 19.19
C VAL A 79 10.51 6.24 19.40
N LYS A 80 11.07 7.06 18.50
CA LYS A 80 12.41 7.64 18.68
C LYS A 80 12.43 8.66 19.80
N GLU A 81 11.47 9.59 19.82
CA GLU A 81 11.38 10.65 20.83
C GLU A 81 11.24 10.08 22.25
N VAL A 82 10.39 9.06 22.43
CA VAL A 82 10.23 8.34 23.72
C VAL A 82 11.52 7.63 24.16
N ARG A 83 12.35 7.20 23.21
CA ARG A 83 13.62 6.51 23.49
C ARG A 83 14.74 7.48 23.85
N GLU A 84 14.75 8.67 23.26
CA GLU A 84 15.74 9.72 23.53
C GLU A 84 15.43 10.51 24.82
N ALA A 85 14.17 10.55 25.24
CA ALA A 85 13.73 11.17 26.50
C ALA A 85 13.98 10.31 27.76
N LYS A 86 14.67 9.17 27.65
CA LYS A 86 15.04 8.26 28.75
C LYS A 86 16.56 8.18 28.91
#